data_AF-A0ABD2N7Z9-F1
#
_entry.id   AF-A0ABD2N7Z9-F1
#
_cell.length_a   1.000
_cell.length_b   1.000
_cell.length_c   1.000
_cell.angle_alpha   90.00
_cell.angle_beta   90.00
_cell.angle_gamma   90.00
#
_symmetry.space_group_name_H-M   'P 1'
#
loop_
_entity.id
_entity.type
_entity.pdbx_description
1 polymer ?
#
loop_
_entity_poly.entity_id
_entity_poly.type
_entity_poly.pdbx_seq_one_letter_code
_entity_poly.pdbx_strand_id
1 'polypeptide(L)'
;MMNLVVSGMFKELETSHKRPPIRSFLRTLVIVPSGSGYCICNEELHISNATEEQVKVFMSVSMLTPIEAGTSVSLISTESDSSEASSSRDVDNETKNQMVAALSMHSGMNLQWSMKCLQETDWNFDRATMVFTEIRMRGGIPEEAFIK
;
A
#
# COMPACT_ATOMS: atom_id res chain seq x y z
N MET A 1 -17.91 -10.54 -13.67
CA MET A 1 -17.96 -11.04 -12.28
C MET A 1 -16.54 -11.33 -11.86
N MET A 2 -16.06 -10.69 -10.80
CA MET A 2 -14.72 -10.80 -10.25
C MET A 2 -14.81 -11.35 -8.82
N ASN A 3 -13.96 -12.30 -8.48
CA ASN A 3 -13.84 -12.83 -7.12
C ASN A 3 -12.53 -12.32 -6.53
N LEU A 4 -12.61 -11.55 -5.45
CA LEU A 4 -11.45 -10.98 -4.76
C LEU A 4 -11.37 -11.57 -3.35
N VAL A 5 -10.21 -12.10 -2.97
CA VAL A 5 -9.93 -12.56 -1.61
C VAL A 5 -8.84 -11.68 -1.02
N VAL A 6 -9.15 -11.01 0.08
CA VAL A 6 -8.26 -10.11 0.80
C VAL A 6 -8.00 -10.70 2.18
N SER A 7 -6.74 -10.88 2.55
CA SER A 7 -6.36 -11.25 3.90
C SER A 7 -5.46 -10.19 4.51
N GLY A 8 -5.48 -10.09 5.84
CA GLY A 8 -4.65 -9.13 6.53
C GLY A 8 -4.88 -9.15 8.02
N MET A 9 -4.29 -8.15 8.69
CA MET A 9 -4.47 -7.94 10.13
C MET A 9 -4.84 -6.49 10.40
N PHE A 10 -5.64 -6.27 11.44
CA PHE A 10 -5.98 -4.93 11.90
C PHE A 10 -6.03 -4.87 13.42
N LYS A 11 -5.83 -3.67 13.96
CA LYS A 11 -5.97 -3.36 15.38
C LYS A 11 -7.38 -2.81 15.62
N GLU A 12 -8.11 -3.37 16.59
CA GLU A 12 -9.39 -2.80 17.00
C GLU A 12 -9.15 -1.46 17.72
N LEU A 13 -9.81 -0.38 17.29
CA LEU A 13 -9.57 0.96 17.83
C LEU A 13 -10.43 1.27 19.07
N GLU A 14 -11.66 0.79 19.12
CA GLU A 14 -12.63 1.07 20.19
C GLU A 14 -12.73 -0.08 21.19
N THR A 15 -11.64 -0.36 21.92
CA THR A 15 -11.69 -1.38 22.98
C THR A 15 -11.38 -0.76 24.34
N SER A 16 -12.10 -1.21 25.38
CA SER A 16 -11.78 -0.85 26.78
C SER A 16 -10.47 -1.48 27.28
N HIS A 17 -9.79 -2.25 26.44
CA HIS A 17 -8.55 -2.93 26.78
C HIS A 17 -7.36 -1.98 26.68
N LYS A 18 -6.48 -2.01 27.69
CA LYS A 18 -5.20 -1.27 27.69
C LYS A 18 -4.31 -1.62 26.48
N ARG A 19 -4.46 -2.82 25.94
CA ARG A 19 -3.82 -3.28 24.71
C ARG A 19 -4.92 -3.82 23.79
N PRO A 20 -5.35 -3.02 22.79
CA PRO A 20 -6.38 -3.49 21.89
C PRO A 20 -5.91 -4.73 21.12
N PRO A 21 -6.80 -5.72 20.92
CA PRO A 21 -6.47 -6.95 20.23
C PRO A 21 -6.15 -6.65 18.75
N ILE A 22 -5.22 -7.44 18.20
CA ILE A 22 -4.97 -7.52 16.77
C ILE A 22 -5.73 -8.73 16.24
N ARG A 23 -6.54 -8.52 15.21
CA ARG A 23 -7.31 -9.56 14.54
C ARG A 23 -6.70 -9.89 13.20
N SER A 24 -6.74 -11.16 12.83
CA SER A 24 -6.54 -11.61 11.46
C SER A 24 -7.90 -11.67 10.76
N PHE A 25 -7.94 -11.33 9.48
CA PHE A 25 -9.15 -11.44 8.69
C PHE A 25 -8.88 -12.09 7.33
N LEU A 26 -9.94 -12.70 6.80
CA LEU A 26 -10.06 -13.16 5.43
C LEU A 26 -11.40 -12.66 4.90
N ARG A 27 -11.38 -11.83 3.85
CA ARG A 27 -12.55 -11.22 3.25
C ARG A 27 -12.66 -11.65 1.79
N THR A 28 -13.74 -12.33 1.46
CA THR A 28 -14.06 -12.75 0.09
C THR A 28 -15.17 -11.87 -0.46
N LEU A 29 -14.94 -11.27 -1.61
CA LEU A 29 -15.86 -10.35 -2.28
C LEU A 29 -16.20 -10.86 -3.67
N VAL A 30 -17.49 -10.93 -3.98
CA VAL A 30 -17.99 -11.15 -5.34
C VAL A 30 -18.41 -9.80 -5.90
N ILE A 31 -17.72 -9.35 -6.93
CA ILE A 31 -17.85 -8.01 -7.50
C ILE A 31 -18.39 -8.13 -8.93
N VAL A 32 -19.40 -7.34 -9.24
CA VAL A 32 -20.03 -7.28 -10.57
C VAL A 32 -19.93 -5.87 -11.14
N PRO A 33 -19.81 -5.69 -12.47
CA PRO A 33 -19.96 -4.38 -13.08
C PRO A 33 -21.34 -3.79 -12.78
N SER A 34 -21.40 -2.49 -12.52
CA SER A 34 -22.63 -1.74 -12.25
C SER A 34 -22.51 -0.34 -12.82
N GLY A 35 -23.21 -0.05 -13.92
CA GLY A 35 -23.06 1.20 -14.65
C GLY A 35 -21.61 1.39 -15.14
N SER A 36 -21.02 2.53 -14.81
CA SER A 36 -19.60 2.83 -15.08
C SER A 36 -18.62 2.30 -14.02
N GLY A 37 -19.11 1.61 -12.98
CA GLY A 37 -18.30 1.13 -11.87
C GLY A 37 -18.55 -0.33 -11.51
N TYR A 38 -18.42 -0.63 -10.22
CA TYR A 38 -18.55 -1.97 -9.67
C TYR A 38 -19.45 -1.98 -8.43
N CYS A 39 -20.11 -3.11 -8.19
CA CYS A 39 -20.93 -3.38 -7.02
C CYS A 39 -20.50 -4.70 -6.38
N ILE A 40 -20.43 -4.74 -5.05
CA ILE A 40 -20.23 -5.99 -4.29
C ILE A 40 -21.61 -6.62 -4.12
N CYS A 41 -21.83 -7.78 -4.75
CA CYS A 41 -23.11 -8.49 -4.63
C CYS A 41 -23.10 -9.54 -3.52
N ASN A 42 -21.93 -10.08 -3.18
CA ASN A 42 -21.75 -10.96 -2.02
C ASN A 42 -20.45 -10.64 -1.29
N GLU A 43 -20.52 -10.73 0.02
CA GLU A 43 -19.38 -10.57 0.92
C GLU A 43 -19.41 -11.69 1.97
N GLU A 44 -18.24 -12.29 2.20
CA GLU A 44 -17.98 -13.15 3.34
C GLU A 44 -16.75 -12.62 4.08
N LEU A 45 -16.89 -12.37 5.39
CA LEU A 45 -15.82 -11.89 6.24
C LEU A 45 -15.60 -12.86 7.40
N HIS A 46 -14.41 -13.44 7.45
CA HIS A 46 -13.95 -14.24 8.57
C HIS A 46 -12.95 -13.44 9.40
N ILE A 47 -13.18 -13.36 10.72
CA ILE A 47 -12.31 -12.66 11.67
C ILE A 47 -11.90 -13.64 12.76
N SER A 48 -10.61 -13.66 13.08
CA SER A 48 -10.03 -14.46 14.16
C SER A 48 -9.00 -13.67 14.95
N ASN A 49 -8.59 -14.18 16.11
CA ASN A 49 -7.42 -13.64 16.81
C ASN A 49 -6.16 -13.92 15.99
N ALA A 50 -5.28 -12.91 15.86
CA ALA A 50 -3.96 -13.14 15.33
C ALA A 50 -3.12 -13.99 16.31
N THR A 51 -2.26 -14.87 15.80
CA THR A 51 -1.31 -15.61 16.63
C THR A 51 -0.22 -14.69 17.18
N GLU A 52 0.53 -15.13 18.19
CA GLU A 52 1.62 -14.33 18.75
C GLU A 52 2.71 -14.02 17.72
N GLU A 53 3.01 -14.95 16.83
CA GLU A 53 3.97 -14.76 15.72
C GLU A 53 3.47 -13.69 14.74
N GLN A 54 2.20 -13.77 14.37
CA GLN A 54 1.55 -12.80 13.48
C GLN A 54 1.55 -11.40 14.10
N VAL A 55 1.27 -11.30 15.39
CA VAL A 55 1.32 -10.04 16.15
C VAL A 55 2.72 -9.45 16.16
N LYS A 56 3.77 -10.26 16.38
CA LYS A 56 5.17 -9.79 16.35
C LYS A 56 5.52 -9.18 14.99
N VAL A 57 5.16 -9.85 13.89
CA VAL A 57 5.39 -9.36 12.52
C VAL A 57 4.59 -8.07 12.26
N PHE A 58 3.31 -8.05 12.64
CA PHE A 58 2.46 -6.87 12.48
C PHE A 58 3.01 -5.65 13.22
N MET A 59 3.47 -5.84 14.46
CA MET A 59 4.08 -4.78 15.27
C MET A 59 5.43 -4.35 14.73
N SER A 60 6.29 -5.27 14.26
CA SER A 60 7.58 -4.91 13.67
C SER A 60 7.40 -4.10 12.40
N VAL A 61 6.40 -4.42 11.58
CA VAL A 61 6.06 -3.63 10.38
C VAL A 61 5.49 -2.26 10.77
N SER A 62 4.61 -2.20 11.78
CA SER A 62 4.03 -0.95 12.27
C SER A 62 5.05 -0.01 12.93
N MET A 63 6.11 -0.55 13.55
CA MET A 63 7.18 0.24 14.17
C MET A 63 8.13 0.91 13.16
N LEU A 64 8.16 0.43 11.91
CA LEU A 64 8.94 1.04 10.84
C LEU A 64 8.23 2.26 10.21
N THR A 65 7.01 2.56 10.65
CA THR A 65 6.24 3.76 10.27
C THR A 65 5.81 4.53 11.52
N PRO A 66 6.52 5.61 11.92
CA PRO A 66 5.94 6.59 12.82
C PRO A 66 4.90 7.38 12.03
N ILE A 67 3.62 7.03 12.19
CA ILE A 67 2.52 7.90 11.78
C ILE A 67 2.02 8.56 13.05
N GLU A 68 2.23 9.87 13.11
CA GLU A 68 1.79 10.75 14.17
C GLU A 68 0.29 10.58 14.45
N ALA A 69 -0.04 10.61 15.74
CA ALA A 69 -1.39 10.47 16.24
C ALA A 69 -2.32 11.54 15.62
N GLY A 70 -3.32 11.06 14.87
CA GLY A 70 -4.33 11.89 14.26
C GLY A 70 -5.13 12.71 15.29
N THR A 71 -5.17 14.01 15.05
CA THR A 71 -6.21 14.90 15.57
C THR A 71 -7.49 14.66 14.78
N SER A 72 -8.56 14.48 15.55
CA SER A 72 -10.00 14.45 15.23
C SER A 72 -10.47 14.69 13.79
N VAL A 73 -11.26 13.72 13.35
CA VAL A 73 -12.30 13.73 12.30
C VAL A 73 -13.09 15.04 12.25
N SER A 74 -13.29 15.60 11.06
CA SER A 74 -14.52 16.30 10.71
C SER A 74 -15.03 15.87 9.33
N LEU A 75 -16.34 15.70 9.27
CA LEU A 75 -17.13 14.96 8.30
C LEU A 75 -17.64 15.86 7.16
N ILE A 76 -17.71 15.25 5.95
CA ILE A 76 -18.77 15.35 4.93
C ILE A 76 -18.96 16.63 4.09
N SER A 77 -19.44 16.40 2.85
CA SER A 77 -20.10 17.30 1.86
C SER A 77 -19.19 17.60 0.65
N THR A 78 -19.31 16.92 -0.50
CA THR A 78 -20.32 16.92 -1.58
C THR A 78 -19.77 17.58 -2.85
N GLU A 79 -19.98 16.87 -3.95
CA GLU A 79 -20.33 17.37 -5.28
C GLU A 79 -19.28 18.06 -6.16
N SER A 80 -19.02 17.37 -7.28
CA SER A 80 -19.15 17.88 -8.64
C SER A 80 -18.15 18.93 -9.18
N ASP A 81 -17.56 18.49 -10.29
CA ASP A 81 -17.32 19.26 -11.51
C ASP A 81 -15.90 19.78 -11.78
N SER A 82 -15.59 19.63 -13.06
CA SER A 82 -14.46 20.06 -13.87
C SER A 82 -13.75 21.35 -13.44
N SER A 83 -12.42 21.36 -13.56
CA SER A 83 -11.66 22.34 -14.36
C SER A 83 -10.15 22.21 -14.12
N GLU A 84 -9.43 22.40 -15.21
CA GLU A 84 -7.97 22.38 -15.36
C GLU A 84 -7.24 23.46 -14.55
N ALA A 85 -5.97 23.17 -14.23
CA ALA A 85 -4.78 24.01 -14.45
C ALA A 85 -3.82 24.12 -13.24
N SER A 86 -2.71 23.38 -13.37
CA SER A 86 -1.32 23.79 -13.10
C SER A 86 -0.97 24.54 -11.80
N SER A 87 -0.24 23.87 -10.90
CA SER A 87 1.18 24.13 -10.57
C SER A 87 1.63 23.35 -9.33
N SER A 88 2.91 22.97 -9.29
CA SER A 88 3.62 22.11 -8.30
C SER A 88 3.09 20.68 -8.13
N ARG A 89 3.63 19.77 -8.94
CA ARG A 89 3.55 18.31 -8.74
C ARG A 89 4.44 17.88 -7.58
N ASP A 90 4.07 18.23 -6.36
CA ASP A 90 4.56 17.47 -5.22
C ASP A 90 3.75 16.18 -5.18
N VAL A 91 4.27 15.14 -5.85
CA VAL A 91 3.81 13.78 -5.63
C VAL A 91 3.87 13.56 -4.13
N ASP A 92 2.69 13.38 -3.54
CA ASP A 92 2.50 13.28 -2.10
C ASP A 92 3.46 12.22 -1.53
N ASN A 93 4.02 12.49 -0.36
CA ASN A 93 5.03 11.61 0.25
C ASN A 93 4.48 10.20 0.50
N GLU A 94 3.16 10.08 0.71
CA GLU A 94 2.47 8.80 0.78
C GLU A 94 2.48 8.06 -0.57
N THR A 95 2.20 8.77 -1.66
CA THR A 95 2.24 8.21 -3.03
C THR A 95 3.66 7.76 -3.39
N LYS A 96 4.67 8.55 -3.01
CA LYS A 96 6.08 8.20 -3.17
C LYS A 96 6.41 6.88 -2.46
N ASN A 97 6.05 6.75 -1.19
CA ASN A 97 6.31 5.53 -0.42
C ASN A 97 5.63 4.29 -1.03
N GLN A 98 4.41 4.44 -1.54
CA GLN A 98 3.71 3.37 -2.25
C GLN A 98 4.44 2.96 -3.54
N MET A 99 4.94 3.92 -4.33
CA MET A 99 5.72 3.64 -5.54
C MET A 99 7.02 2.91 -5.21
N VAL A 100 7.73 3.31 -4.14
CA VAL A 100 8.97 2.63 -3.70
C VAL A 100 8.69 1.18 -3.34
N ALA A 101 7.63 0.93 -2.55
CA ALA A 101 7.25 -0.41 -2.16
C ALA A 101 6.85 -1.27 -3.38
N ALA A 102 6.08 -0.71 -4.31
CA ALA A 102 5.68 -1.40 -5.54
C ALA A 102 6.89 -1.76 -6.42
N LEU A 103 7.84 -0.83 -6.59
CA LEU A 103 9.03 -1.06 -7.41
C LEU A 103 9.97 -2.07 -6.75
N SER A 104 10.11 -2.03 -5.42
CA SER A 104 10.88 -3.02 -4.65
C SER A 104 10.33 -4.43 -4.83
N MET A 105 9.00 -4.60 -4.76
CA MET A 105 8.37 -5.89 -5.02
C MET A 105 8.54 -6.35 -6.47
N HIS A 106 8.43 -5.44 -7.45
CA HIS A 106 8.54 -5.77 -8.86
C HIS A 106 9.98 -6.14 -9.28
N SER A 107 10.95 -5.36 -8.81
CA SER A 107 12.37 -5.55 -9.15
C SER A 107 13.05 -6.64 -8.33
N GLY A 108 12.56 -6.88 -7.11
CA GLY A 108 13.24 -7.68 -6.09
C GLY A 108 14.37 -6.93 -5.38
N MET A 109 14.58 -5.64 -5.70
CA MET A 109 15.54 -4.80 -5.00
C MET A 109 14.98 -4.32 -3.65
N ASN A 110 15.84 -3.90 -2.74
CA ASN A 110 15.42 -3.29 -1.48
C ASN A 110 14.82 -1.88 -1.70
N LEU A 111 14.24 -1.34 -0.62
CA LEU A 111 13.55 -0.06 -0.64
C LEU A 111 14.47 1.11 -0.98
N GLN A 112 15.73 1.07 -0.54
CA GLN A 112 16.70 2.15 -0.79
C GLN A 112 17.02 2.29 -2.28
N TRP A 113 17.27 1.17 -2.95
CA TRP A 113 17.55 1.16 -4.40
C TRP A 113 16.30 1.45 -5.23
N SER A 114 15.14 0.99 -4.78
CA SER A 114 13.86 1.30 -5.42
C SER A 114 13.53 2.78 -5.34
N MET A 115 13.80 3.41 -4.18
CA MET A 115 13.64 4.85 -3.99
C MET A 115 14.58 5.64 -4.90
N LYS A 116 15.84 5.25 -4.99
CA LYS A 116 16.83 5.89 -5.87
C LYS A 116 16.40 5.80 -7.34
N CYS A 117 15.94 4.63 -7.79
CA CYS A 117 15.46 4.44 -9.16
C CYS A 117 14.25 5.34 -9.50
N LEU A 118 13.32 5.50 -8.55
CA LEU A 118 12.19 6.42 -8.71
C LEU A 118 12.62 7.90 -8.70
N GLN A 119 13.58 8.28 -7.86
CA GLN A 119 14.12 9.64 -7.84
C GLN A 119 14.79 10.01 -9.16
N GLU A 120 15.56 9.09 -9.75
CA GLU A 120 16.26 9.31 -11.04
C GLU A 120 15.31 9.31 -12.24
N THR A 121 14.07 8.84 -12.06
CA THR A 121 13.06 8.77 -13.12
C THR A 121 11.89 9.73 -12.88
N ASP A 122 12.10 10.79 -12.10
CA ASP A 122 11.11 11.81 -11.79
C ASP A 122 9.82 11.24 -11.17
N TRP A 123 9.93 10.17 -10.38
CA TRP A 123 8.84 9.41 -9.79
C TRP A 123 7.85 8.83 -10.83
N ASN A 124 8.34 8.58 -12.05
CA ASN A 124 7.57 7.90 -13.08
C ASN A 124 7.79 6.39 -12.99
N PHE A 125 6.78 5.66 -12.49
CA PHE A 125 6.84 4.22 -12.24
C PHE A 125 7.13 3.38 -13.50
N ASP A 126 6.51 3.73 -14.64
CA ASP A 126 6.71 3.02 -15.90
C ASP A 126 8.15 3.19 -16.40
N ARG A 127 8.67 4.41 -16.33
CA ARG A 127 10.06 4.73 -16.69
C ARG A 127 11.06 4.06 -15.76
N ALA A 128 10.80 4.06 -14.45
CA ALA A 128 11.63 3.38 -13.44
C ALA A 128 11.74 1.89 -13.74
N THR A 129 10.63 1.25 -14.07
CA THR A 129 10.57 -0.19 -14.42
C THR A 129 11.36 -0.50 -15.69
N MET A 130 11.24 0.33 -16.72
CA MET A 130 12.00 0.16 -17.97
C MET A 130 13.51 0.31 -17.76
N VAL A 131 13.93 1.38 -17.08
CA VAL A 131 15.35 1.65 -16.78
C VAL A 131 15.93 0.53 -15.90
N PHE A 132 15.19 0.09 -14.89
CA PHE A 132 15.60 -1.06 -14.07
C PHE A 132 15.82 -2.31 -14.92
N THR A 133 14.88 -2.64 -15.81
CA THR A 133 14.95 -3.83 -16.65
C THR A 133 16.16 -3.78 -17.59
N GLU A 134 16.45 -2.62 -18.17
CA GLU A 134 17.61 -2.39 -19.02
C GLU A 134 18.93 -2.58 -18.25
N ILE A 135 19.06 -1.94 -17.08
CA ILE A 135 20.29 -2.04 -16.26
C ILE A 135 20.46 -3.47 -15.73
N ARG A 136 19.38 -4.15 -15.37
CA ARG A 136 19.39 -5.56 -14.95
C ARG A 136 19.89 -6.47 -16.07
N MET A 137 19.41 -6.28 -17.31
CA MET A 137 19.87 -7.05 -18.46
C MET A 137 21.36 -6.81 -18.78
N ARG A 138 21.85 -5.60 -18.55
CA ARG A 138 23.28 -5.26 -18.72
C ARG A 138 24.15 -5.73 -17.54
N GLY A 139 23.56 -6.31 -16.50
CA GLY A 139 24.28 -6.76 -15.29
C GLY A 139 24.83 -5.60 -14.45
N GLY A 140 24.27 -4.40 -14.57
CA GLY A 140 24.77 -3.18 -13.92
C GLY A 140 24.21 -2.91 -12.53
N ILE A 141 23.36 -3.80 -11.99
CA ILE A 141 22.74 -3.62 -10.67
C ILE A 141 23.63 -4.29 -9.60
N PRO A 142 24.15 -3.54 -8.62
CA PRO A 142 24.98 -4.11 -7.56
C PRO A 142 24.25 -5.14 -6.72
N GLU A 143 24.97 -6.12 -6.18
CA GLU A 143 24.38 -7.20 -5.36
C GLU A 143 23.74 -6.65 -4.07
N GLU A 144 24.24 -5.54 -3.55
CA GLU A 144 23.68 -4.82 -2.40
C GLU A 144 22.25 -4.34 -2.64
N ALA A 145 21.84 -4.20 -3.91
CA ALA A 145 20.47 -3.86 -4.25
C ALA A 145 19.48 -4.96 -3.89
N PHE A 146 19.92 -6.21 -3.73
CA PHE A 146 19.06 -7.36 -3.45
C PHE A 146 19.11 -7.84 -1.99
N ILE A 147 19.93 -7.18 -1.14
CA ILE A 147 19.99 -7.44 0.29
C ILE A 147 18.79 -6.74 0.94
N LYS A 148 17.90 -7.54 1.55
CA LYS A 148 16.65 -7.07 2.19
C LYS A 148 16.86 -6.64 3.64
#